data_AF-A0A8C6D619-F1
#
_entry.id   AF-A0A8C6D619-F1
#
_cell.length_a   1.000
_cell.length_b   1.000
_cell.length_c   1.000
_cell.angle_alpha   90.00
_cell.angle_beta   90.00
_cell.angle_gamma   90.00
#
_symmetry.space_group_name_H-M   'P 1'
#
loop_
_entity.id
_entity.type
_entity.pdbx_description
1 polymer ?
#
loop_
_entity_poly.entity_id
_entity_poly.type
_entity_poly.pdbx_seq_one_letter_code
_entity_poly.pdbx_strand_id
1 'polypeptide(L)'
;ISALQQGYSQVLCQTLSERNLEITSLKNQGENLRRDNAITSEMVSSLQKDMLAKDEQVQQLKQEVNQLKSENKEKDHQLEALSSRCSVLKEELKKEDAQKENLEAQEKELKLYKTQIHGMEKEVRKLREELKRSSTEQSLISKTLREKSKLEHFRSQVIKATYGRAKLFQDKPVSDQQLIEKITQVTEDNISFQQKKWALQKETQPGFCRQEEVTDSIEKLKKALDGCQACMKTSCCSNDLRKEVSFLQHLQVSPPVSGLQKVSLDILHLSLSWLEETEHLLQDVGIQFSSSNKGNQPSSPVVA
;
A
#
# COMPACT_ATOMS: atom_id res chain seq x y z
N ILE A 1 -47.67 71.20 -111.45
CA ILE A 1 -46.36 71.62 -110.89
C ILE A 1 -46.45 71.77 -109.36
N SER A 2 -47.42 72.52 -108.82
CA SER A 2 -47.55 72.76 -107.37
C SER A 2 -47.78 71.52 -106.49
N ALA A 3 -48.62 70.55 -106.92
CA ALA A 3 -48.87 69.32 -106.15
C ALA A 3 -47.64 68.40 -106.04
N LEU A 4 -46.77 68.38 -107.06
CA LEU A 4 -45.54 67.58 -107.08
C LEU A 4 -44.47 68.19 -106.16
N GLN A 5 -44.34 69.53 -106.16
CA GLN A 5 -43.48 70.26 -105.22
C GLN A 5 -43.93 70.08 -103.77
N GLN A 6 -45.25 70.06 -103.52
CA GLN A 6 -45.81 69.84 -102.19
C GLN A 6 -45.56 68.39 -101.70
N GLY A 7 -45.73 67.39 -102.57
CA GLY A 7 -45.40 66.00 -102.24
C GLY A 7 -43.90 65.77 -101.96
N TYR A 8 -43.02 66.39 -102.76
CA TYR A 8 -41.57 66.34 -102.54
C TYR A 8 -41.16 66.98 -101.20
N SER A 9 -41.72 68.16 -100.89
CA SER A 9 -41.49 68.85 -99.61
C SER A 9 -41.95 68.01 -98.42
N GLN A 10 -43.13 67.37 -98.52
CA GLN A 10 -43.67 66.52 -97.46
C GLN A 10 -42.82 65.26 -97.22
N VAL A 11 -42.38 64.59 -98.29
CA VAL A 11 -41.48 63.42 -98.18
C VAL A 11 -40.13 63.82 -97.59
N LEU A 12 -39.56 64.96 -98.00
CA LEU A 12 -38.30 65.48 -97.46
C LEU A 12 -38.42 65.79 -95.96
N CYS A 13 -39.49 66.44 -95.52
CA CYS A 13 -39.75 66.71 -94.11
C CYS A 13 -39.91 65.43 -93.29
N GLN A 14 -40.60 64.42 -93.84
CA GLN A 14 -40.76 63.11 -93.22
C GLN A 14 -39.40 62.42 -93.02
N THR A 15 -38.58 62.34 -94.08
CA THR A 15 -37.24 61.72 -94.02
C THR A 15 -36.29 62.45 -93.07
N LEU A 16 -36.32 63.79 -93.04
CA LEU A 16 -35.53 64.59 -92.09
C LEU A 16 -35.97 64.35 -90.64
N SER A 17 -37.28 64.23 -90.40
CA SER A 17 -37.82 63.90 -89.07
C SER A 17 -37.36 62.52 -88.60
N GLU A 18 -37.48 61.49 -89.45
CA GLU A 18 -37.02 60.13 -89.17
C GLU A 18 -35.51 60.08 -88.88
N ARG A 19 -34.69 60.79 -89.68
CA ARG A 19 -33.26 60.94 -89.45
C ARG A 19 -32.95 61.62 -88.12
N ASN A 20 -33.68 62.67 -87.75
CA ASN A 20 -33.49 63.35 -86.46
C ASN A 20 -33.87 62.46 -85.26
N LEU A 21 -34.93 61.66 -85.39
CA LEU A 21 -35.30 60.66 -84.39
C LEU A 21 -34.20 59.60 -84.23
N GLU A 22 -33.65 59.11 -85.34
CA GLU A 22 -32.53 58.16 -85.34
C GLU A 22 -31.26 58.74 -84.70
N ILE A 23 -30.89 59.99 -85.05
CA ILE A 23 -29.76 60.70 -84.43
C ILE A 23 -29.96 60.82 -82.91
N THR A 24 -31.18 61.17 -82.48
CA THR A 24 -31.50 61.31 -81.05
C THR A 24 -31.39 59.96 -80.33
N SER A 25 -31.89 58.88 -80.95
CA SER A 25 -31.81 57.51 -80.42
C SER A 25 -30.35 57.05 -80.29
N LEU A 26 -29.56 57.19 -81.36
CA LEU A 26 -28.14 56.83 -81.38
C LEU A 26 -27.32 57.64 -80.36
N LYS A 27 -27.62 58.93 -80.21
CA LYS A 27 -26.99 59.77 -79.20
C LYS A 27 -27.28 59.25 -77.79
N ASN A 28 -28.54 58.93 -77.48
CA ASN A 28 -28.92 58.37 -76.19
C ASN A 28 -28.26 57.01 -75.93
N GLN A 29 -28.19 56.15 -76.95
CA GLN A 29 -27.51 54.86 -76.84
C GLN A 29 -26.00 55.04 -76.61
N GLY A 30 -25.35 55.99 -77.28
CA GLY A 30 -23.95 56.33 -77.04
C GLY A 30 -23.69 56.88 -75.63
N GLU A 31 -24.59 57.72 -75.11
CA GLU A 31 -24.53 58.21 -73.73
C GLU A 31 -24.73 57.09 -72.69
N ASN A 32 -25.65 56.15 -72.95
CA ASN A 32 -25.83 54.93 -72.14
C ASN A 32 -24.55 54.10 -72.12
N LEU A 33 -24.00 53.75 -73.29
CA LEU A 33 -22.77 52.97 -73.40
C LEU A 33 -21.58 53.62 -72.68
N ARG A 34 -21.47 54.95 -72.74
CA ARG A 34 -20.43 55.70 -72.02
C ARG A 34 -20.58 55.56 -70.50
N ARG A 35 -21.80 55.62 -69.97
CA ARG A 35 -22.07 55.39 -68.54
C ARG A 35 -21.76 53.96 -68.13
N ASP A 36 -22.23 52.99 -68.90
CA ASP A 36 -22.01 51.57 -68.61
C ASP A 36 -20.51 51.22 -68.65
N ASN A 37 -19.77 51.80 -69.59
CA ASN A 37 -18.31 51.65 -69.66
C ASN A 37 -17.60 52.29 -68.45
N ALA A 38 -18.06 53.44 -67.96
CA ALA A 38 -17.51 54.07 -66.76
C ALA A 38 -17.72 53.20 -65.51
N ILE A 39 -18.93 52.66 -65.32
CA ILE A 39 -19.27 51.75 -64.21
C ILE A 39 -18.43 50.47 -64.31
N THR A 40 -18.33 49.88 -65.50
CA THR A 40 -17.53 48.67 -65.74
C THR A 40 -16.05 48.92 -65.41
N SER A 41 -15.49 50.05 -65.82
CA SER A 41 -14.10 50.42 -65.51
C SER A 41 -13.87 50.59 -64.01
N GLU A 42 -14.83 51.15 -63.28
CA GLU A 42 -14.74 51.32 -61.83
C GLU A 42 -14.79 49.97 -61.10
N MET A 43 -15.70 49.07 -61.51
CA MET A 43 -15.76 47.70 -60.99
C MET A 43 -14.47 46.93 -61.25
N VAL A 44 -13.90 47.04 -62.45
CA VAL A 44 -12.61 46.41 -62.79
C VAL A 44 -11.50 46.95 -61.89
N SER A 45 -11.45 48.27 -61.63
CA SER A 45 -10.45 48.85 -60.73
C SER A 45 -10.62 48.38 -59.29
N SER A 46 -11.86 48.26 -58.78
CA SER A 46 -12.13 47.69 -57.46
C SER A 46 -11.67 46.24 -57.36
N LEU A 47 -12.03 45.41 -58.33
CA LEU A 47 -11.63 43.99 -58.36
C LEU A 47 -10.11 43.83 -58.45
N GLN A 48 -9.42 44.69 -59.19
CA GLN A 48 -7.95 44.70 -59.23
C GLN A 48 -7.34 45.01 -57.86
N LYS A 49 -7.87 45.99 -57.11
CA LYS A 49 -7.41 46.29 -55.74
C LYS A 49 -7.65 45.13 -54.79
N ASP A 50 -8.84 44.54 -54.85
CA ASP A 50 -9.20 43.39 -53.99
C ASP A 50 -8.31 42.17 -54.30
N MET A 51 -8.00 41.94 -55.58
CA MET A 51 -7.10 40.87 -56.00
C MET A 51 -5.69 41.05 -55.42
N LEU A 52 -5.14 42.27 -55.48
CA LEU A 52 -3.84 42.57 -54.88
C LEU A 52 -3.84 42.36 -53.35
N ALA A 53 -4.88 42.82 -52.66
CA ALA A 53 -5.02 42.61 -51.22
C ALA A 53 -5.13 41.12 -50.85
N LYS A 54 -5.82 40.33 -51.68
CA LYS A 54 -5.92 38.88 -51.50
C LYS A 54 -4.60 38.17 -51.78
N ASP A 55 -3.84 38.61 -52.78
CA ASP A 55 -2.51 38.08 -53.05
C ASP A 55 -1.55 38.33 -51.87
N GLU A 56 -1.60 39.53 -51.26
CA GLU A 56 -0.83 39.83 -50.06
C GLU A 56 -1.20 38.93 -48.87
N GLN A 57 -2.50 38.70 -48.63
CA GLN A 57 -2.97 37.77 -47.60
C GLN A 57 -2.48 36.34 -47.85
N VAL A 58 -2.51 35.88 -49.11
CA VAL A 58 -2.01 34.54 -49.48
C VAL A 58 -0.51 34.42 -49.21
N GLN A 59 0.28 35.46 -49.50
CA GLN A 59 1.72 35.45 -49.20
C GLN A 59 2.00 35.42 -47.70
N GLN A 60 1.25 36.19 -46.90
CA GLN A 60 1.38 36.18 -45.44
C GLN A 60 1.04 34.81 -44.85
N LEU A 61 -0.09 34.22 -45.23
CA LEU A 61 -0.50 32.89 -44.78
C LEU A 61 0.54 31.83 -45.18
N LYS A 62 1.13 31.95 -46.36
CA LYS A 62 2.20 31.04 -46.81
C LYS A 62 3.43 31.11 -45.92
N GLN A 63 3.82 32.30 -45.45
CA GLN A 63 4.92 32.48 -44.51
C GLN A 63 4.59 31.88 -43.15
N GLU A 64 3.40 32.14 -42.62
CA GLU A 64 2.94 31.61 -41.34
C GLU A 64 2.89 30.06 -41.33
N VAL A 65 2.37 29.46 -42.41
CA VAL A 65 2.36 28.00 -42.58
C VAL A 65 3.79 27.42 -42.55
N ASN A 66 4.75 28.10 -43.18
CA ASN A 66 6.14 27.65 -43.16
C ASN A 66 6.76 27.73 -41.75
N GLN A 67 6.46 28.81 -41.02
CA GLN A 67 6.91 28.99 -39.64
C GLN A 67 6.34 27.90 -38.71
N LEU A 68 5.03 27.67 -38.78
CA LEU A 68 4.36 26.61 -38.01
C LEU A 68 4.91 25.22 -38.38
N LYS A 69 5.24 24.99 -39.64
CA LYS A 69 5.85 23.73 -40.09
C LYS A 69 7.24 23.52 -39.50
N SER A 70 8.06 24.56 -39.36
CA SER A 70 9.36 24.45 -38.66
C SER A 70 9.19 24.22 -37.16
N GLU A 71 8.24 24.89 -36.51
CA GLU A 71 7.96 24.70 -35.08
C GLU A 71 7.42 23.30 -34.77
N ASN A 72 6.54 22.75 -35.60
CA ASN A 72 6.06 21.38 -35.44
C ASN A 72 7.21 20.38 -35.54
N LYS A 73 8.12 20.56 -36.50
CA LYS A 73 9.32 19.71 -36.59
C LYS A 73 10.14 19.78 -35.31
N GLU A 74 10.39 20.96 -34.77
CA GLU A 74 11.16 21.10 -33.52
C GLU A 74 10.46 20.39 -32.34
N LYS A 75 9.15 20.57 -32.19
CA LYS A 75 8.36 19.88 -31.16
C LYS A 75 8.38 18.36 -31.33
N ASP A 76 8.36 17.85 -32.55
CA ASP A 76 8.48 16.40 -32.83
C ASP A 76 9.82 15.85 -32.33
N HIS A 77 10.95 16.55 -32.59
CA HIS A 77 12.26 16.14 -32.08
C HIS A 77 12.31 16.17 -30.54
N GLN A 78 11.71 17.18 -29.90
CA GLN A 78 11.63 17.25 -28.44
C GLN A 78 10.80 16.09 -27.87
N LEU A 79 9.70 15.73 -28.53
CA LEU A 79 8.85 14.62 -28.12
C LEU A 79 9.59 13.28 -28.24
N GLU A 80 10.38 13.09 -29.29
CA GLU A 80 11.22 11.89 -29.48
C GLU A 80 12.32 11.79 -28.41
N ALA A 81 12.96 12.90 -28.06
CA ALA A 81 13.94 12.96 -26.98
C ALA A 81 13.31 12.64 -25.61
N LEU A 82 12.12 13.16 -25.32
CA LEU A 82 11.37 12.85 -24.11
C LEU A 82 10.94 11.38 -24.07
N SER A 83 10.46 10.83 -25.18
CA SER A 83 10.09 9.40 -25.30
C SER A 83 11.29 8.48 -25.01
N SER A 84 12.47 8.86 -25.51
CA SER A 84 13.73 8.16 -25.23
C SER A 84 14.09 8.21 -23.73
N ARG A 85 13.95 9.38 -23.09
CA ARG A 85 14.20 9.52 -21.63
C ARG A 85 13.21 8.72 -20.79
N CYS A 86 11.93 8.71 -21.16
CA CYS A 86 10.92 7.89 -20.49
C CYS A 86 11.25 6.39 -20.58
N SER A 87 11.75 5.94 -21.73
CA SER A 87 12.20 4.55 -21.90
C SER A 87 13.37 4.20 -20.96
N VAL A 88 14.34 5.10 -20.81
CA VAL A 88 15.48 4.90 -19.88
C VAL A 88 14.99 4.84 -18.43
N LEU A 89 14.19 5.81 -17.99
CA LEU A 89 13.66 5.85 -16.63
C LEU A 89 12.84 4.61 -16.28
N LYS A 90 12.08 4.08 -17.24
CA LYS A 90 11.32 2.84 -17.07
C LYS A 90 12.22 1.64 -16.79
N GLU A 91 13.37 1.54 -17.46
CA GLU A 91 14.33 0.46 -17.23
C GLU A 91 15.12 0.66 -15.93
N GLU A 92 15.42 1.90 -15.54
CA GLU A 92 16.02 2.22 -14.24
C GLU A 92 15.10 1.82 -13.08
N LEU A 93 13.80 2.12 -13.18
CA LEU A 93 12.82 1.75 -12.17
C LEU A 93 12.76 0.22 -11.97
N LYS A 94 12.77 -0.56 -13.05
CA LYS A 94 12.81 -2.03 -12.97
C LYS A 94 14.07 -2.55 -12.29
N LYS A 95 15.23 -1.92 -12.54
CA LYS A 95 16.48 -2.29 -11.88
C LYS A 95 16.44 -1.97 -10.39
N GLU A 96 15.85 -0.85 -10.01
CA GLU A 96 15.69 -0.45 -8.61
C GLU A 96 14.74 -1.39 -7.86
N ASP A 97 13.63 -1.80 -8.49
CA ASP A 97 12.74 -2.83 -7.93
C ASP A 97 13.49 -4.16 -7.69
N ALA A 98 14.27 -4.63 -8.67
CA ALA A 98 15.09 -5.83 -8.51
C ALA A 98 16.16 -5.68 -7.40
N GLN A 99 16.74 -4.49 -7.25
CA GLN A 99 17.70 -4.19 -6.18
C GLN A 99 17.01 -4.21 -4.81
N LYS A 100 15.81 -3.67 -4.69
CA LYS A 100 15.01 -3.68 -3.46
C LYS A 100 14.66 -5.11 -3.04
N GLU A 101 14.25 -5.96 -3.96
CA GLU A 101 13.99 -7.38 -3.68
C GLU A 101 15.23 -8.11 -3.15
N ASN A 102 16.41 -7.83 -3.73
CA ASN A 102 17.68 -8.38 -3.26
C ASN A 102 18.03 -7.89 -1.83
N LEU A 103 17.84 -6.61 -1.53
CA LEU A 103 18.04 -6.08 -0.18
C LEU A 103 17.08 -6.71 0.84
N GLU A 104 15.82 -6.92 0.47
CA GLU A 104 14.85 -7.59 1.34
C GLU A 104 15.24 -9.06 1.60
N ALA A 105 15.78 -9.75 0.59
CA ALA A 105 16.31 -11.10 0.76
C ALA A 105 17.50 -11.12 1.74
N GLN A 106 18.45 -10.19 1.60
CA GLN A 106 19.58 -10.05 2.53
C GLN A 106 19.14 -9.72 3.96
N GLU A 107 18.11 -8.89 4.13
CA GLU A 107 17.55 -8.58 5.45
C GLU A 107 16.94 -9.82 6.12
N LYS A 108 16.23 -10.66 5.35
CA LYS A 108 15.68 -11.93 5.85
C LYS A 108 16.78 -12.89 6.29
N GLU A 109 17.87 -13.01 5.53
CA GLU A 109 19.04 -13.81 5.92
C GLU A 109 19.70 -13.28 7.20
N LEU A 110 19.90 -11.96 7.30
CA LEU A 110 20.49 -11.34 8.48
C LEU A 110 19.63 -11.58 9.73
N LYS A 111 18.30 -11.51 9.59
CA LYS A 111 17.36 -11.82 10.66
C LYS A 111 17.44 -13.28 11.11
N LEU A 112 17.64 -14.21 10.18
CA LEU A 112 17.86 -15.62 10.47
C LEU A 112 19.16 -15.82 11.26
N TYR A 113 20.28 -15.27 10.79
CA TYR A 113 21.56 -15.36 11.50
C TYR A 113 21.50 -14.73 12.90
N LYS A 114 20.83 -13.59 13.05
CA LYS A 114 20.63 -12.95 14.36
C LYS A 114 19.87 -13.85 15.34
N THR A 115 18.84 -14.54 14.86
CA THR A 115 18.06 -15.49 15.67
C THR A 115 18.91 -16.70 16.06
N GLN A 116 19.71 -17.21 15.13
CA GLN A 116 20.63 -18.32 15.38
C GLN A 116 21.69 -17.97 16.43
N ILE A 117 22.33 -16.81 16.30
CA ILE A 117 23.32 -16.31 17.27
C ILE A 117 22.70 -16.21 18.66
N HIS A 118 21.49 -15.62 18.77
CA HIS A 118 20.79 -15.51 20.05
C HIS A 118 20.50 -16.88 20.69
N GLY A 119 20.13 -17.88 19.86
CA GLY A 119 19.95 -19.26 20.31
C GLY A 119 21.26 -19.85 20.86
N MET A 120 22.37 -19.69 20.13
CA MET A 120 23.69 -20.16 20.55
C MET A 120 24.16 -19.49 21.85
N GLU A 121 23.94 -18.18 22.00
CA GLU A 121 24.26 -17.44 23.23
C GLU A 121 23.52 -18.01 24.46
N LYS A 122 22.26 -18.39 24.28
CA LYS A 122 21.44 -19.01 25.34
C LYS A 122 22.00 -20.37 25.74
N GLU A 123 22.38 -21.20 24.79
CA GLU A 123 23.00 -22.51 25.07
C GLU A 123 24.36 -22.37 25.75
N VAL A 124 25.22 -21.46 25.28
CA VAL A 124 26.50 -21.17 25.95
C VAL A 124 26.29 -20.74 27.40
N ARG A 125 25.25 -19.95 27.68
CA ARG A 125 24.91 -19.55 29.05
C ARG A 125 24.53 -20.74 29.92
N LYS A 126 23.64 -21.63 29.44
CA LYS A 126 23.24 -22.84 30.17
C LYS A 126 24.44 -23.75 30.46
N LEU A 127 25.28 -24.00 29.46
CA LEU A 127 26.48 -24.83 29.60
C LEU A 127 27.45 -24.24 30.63
N ARG A 128 27.61 -22.91 30.69
CA ARG A 128 28.42 -22.25 31.72
C ARG A 128 27.85 -22.44 33.13
N GLU A 129 26.53 -22.37 33.28
CA GLU A 129 25.86 -22.59 34.57
C GLU A 129 25.98 -24.05 35.04
N GLU A 130 25.83 -25.01 34.12
CA GLU A 130 26.06 -26.44 34.37
C GLU A 130 27.50 -26.72 34.78
N LEU A 131 28.48 -26.17 34.06
CA LEU A 131 29.89 -26.31 34.40
C LEU A 131 30.19 -25.77 35.80
N LYS A 132 29.62 -24.62 36.16
CA LYS A 132 29.78 -24.03 37.50
C LYS A 132 29.19 -24.92 38.58
N ARG A 133 27.99 -25.47 38.38
CA ARG A 133 27.35 -26.41 39.32
C ARG A 133 28.20 -27.67 39.49
N SER A 134 28.60 -28.29 38.39
CA SER A 134 29.44 -29.50 38.43
C SER A 134 30.78 -29.25 39.14
N SER A 135 31.42 -28.11 38.90
CA SER A 135 32.66 -27.73 39.61
C SER A 135 32.44 -27.59 41.12
N THR A 136 31.34 -26.99 41.55
CA THR A 136 31.01 -26.89 42.99
C THR A 136 30.71 -28.25 43.61
N GLU A 137 29.98 -29.12 42.92
CA GLU A 137 29.69 -30.49 43.35
C GLU A 137 30.98 -31.31 43.48
N GLN A 138 31.87 -31.24 42.48
CA GLN A 138 33.15 -31.93 42.50
C GLN A 138 34.03 -31.47 43.68
N SER A 139 34.04 -30.17 43.98
CA SER A 139 34.74 -29.61 45.15
C SER A 139 34.18 -30.16 46.46
N LEU A 140 32.85 -30.24 46.60
CA LEU A 140 32.20 -30.82 47.77
C LEU A 140 32.53 -32.31 47.92
N ILE A 141 32.41 -33.09 46.84
CA ILE A 141 32.77 -34.52 46.82
C ILE A 141 34.23 -34.71 47.25
N SER A 142 35.15 -33.89 46.74
CA SER A 142 36.57 -33.96 47.10
C SER A 142 36.80 -33.69 48.60
N LYS A 143 36.10 -32.71 49.19
CA LYS A 143 36.16 -32.45 50.64
C LYS A 143 35.61 -33.63 51.45
N THR A 144 34.43 -34.14 51.09
CA THR A 144 33.79 -35.29 51.75
C THR A 144 34.68 -36.53 51.69
N LEU A 145 35.29 -36.81 50.53
CA LEU A 145 36.21 -37.95 50.38
C LEU A 145 37.42 -37.82 51.32
N ARG A 146 38.00 -36.61 51.40
CA ARG A 146 39.13 -36.33 52.31
C ARG A 146 38.75 -36.55 53.77
N GLU A 147 37.59 -36.08 54.18
CA GLU A 147 37.06 -36.28 55.55
C GLU A 147 36.78 -37.76 55.82
N LYS A 148 36.19 -38.48 54.87
CA LYS A 148 36.00 -39.94 54.96
C LYS A 148 37.33 -40.67 55.14
N SER A 149 38.36 -40.35 54.35
CA SER A 149 39.69 -40.97 54.51
C SER A 149 40.31 -40.70 55.87
N LYS A 150 40.14 -39.48 56.42
CA LYS A 150 40.57 -39.16 57.79
C LYS A 150 39.81 -39.99 58.83
N LEU A 151 38.49 -40.12 58.66
CA LEU A 151 37.64 -40.91 59.56
C LEU A 151 37.98 -42.40 59.51
N GLU A 152 38.23 -42.96 58.32
CA GLU A 152 38.69 -44.34 58.16
C GLU A 152 40.05 -44.56 58.83
N HIS A 153 40.99 -43.63 58.64
CA HIS A 153 42.28 -43.69 59.31
C HIS A 153 42.14 -43.63 60.84
N PHE A 154 41.30 -42.73 61.35
CA PHE A 154 40.97 -42.66 62.77
C PHE A 154 40.33 -43.97 63.27
N ARG A 155 39.36 -44.51 62.54
CA ARG A 155 38.73 -45.81 62.85
C ARG A 155 39.77 -46.91 62.93
N SER A 156 40.70 -47.00 61.97
CA SER A 156 41.79 -47.98 61.98
C SER A 156 42.72 -47.80 63.18
N GLN A 157 43.02 -46.57 63.58
CA GLN A 157 43.82 -46.29 64.78
C GLN A 157 43.08 -46.69 66.06
N VAL A 158 41.80 -46.34 66.19
CA VAL A 158 40.96 -46.72 67.33
C VAL A 158 40.89 -48.24 67.44
N ILE A 159 40.55 -48.95 66.37
CA ILE A 159 40.51 -50.42 66.35
C ILE A 159 41.85 -51.01 66.80
N LYS A 160 42.97 -50.49 66.27
CA LYS A 160 44.31 -50.95 66.66
C LYS A 160 44.62 -50.69 68.13
N ALA A 161 44.20 -49.55 68.67
CA ALA A 161 44.42 -49.17 70.07
C ALA A 161 43.52 -49.96 71.03
N THR A 162 42.26 -50.22 70.65
CA THR A 162 41.30 -50.93 71.51
C THR A 162 41.47 -52.44 71.48
N TYR A 163 41.92 -53.02 70.35
CA TYR A 163 41.97 -54.48 70.19
C TYR A 163 43.39 -55.08 70.09
N GLY A 164 44.45 -54.27 70.00
CA GLY A 164 45.82 -54.78 69.82
C GLY A 164 45.96 -55.65 68.56
N ARG A 165 47.16 -56.19 68.28
CA ARG A 165 47.39 -57.09 67.14
C ARG A 165 46.73 -58.46 67.42
N ALA A 166 45.40 -58.56 67.34
CA ALA A 166 44.67 -59.81 67.46
C ALA A 166 43.41 -59.82 66.57
N LYS A 167 43.26 -60.93 65.87
CA LYS A 167 42.13 -61.41 65.03
C LYS A 167 40.79 -60.68 65.20
N LEU A 168 40.24 -60.22 64.07
CA LEU A 168 38.87 -59.70 63.97
C LEU A 168 37.86 -60.71 64.50
N PHE A 169 37.08 -60.27 65.49
CA PHE A 169 35.79 -60.86 65.80
C PHE A 169 34.84 -60.62 64.62
N GLN A 170 34.08 -61.67 64.33
CA GLN A 170 33.11 -61.80 63.25
C GLN A 170 32.19 -60.58 63.15
N ASP A 171 32.04 -60.07 61.92
CA ASP A 171 30.80 -59.43 61.50
C ASP A 171 29.65 -60.31 61.98
N LYS A 172 28.74 -59.75 62.78
CA LYS A 172 27.40 -60.31 62.86
C LYS A 172 26.81 -60.05 61.48
N PRO A 173 26.59 -61.07 60.63
CA PRO A 173 26.01 -60.82 59.32
C PRO A 173 24.66 -60.14 59.57
N VAL A 174 24.47 -58.99 58.93
CA VAL A 174 23.15 -58.36 58.82
C VAL A 174 22.20 -59.47 58.36
N SER A 175 21.22 -59.79 59.19
CA SER A 175 20.28 -60.85 58.85
C SER A 175 19.57 -60.46 57.56
N ASP A 176 19.35 -61.42 56.66
CA ASP A 176 18.61 -61.20 55.40
C ASP A 176 17.27 -60.50 55.67
N GLN A 177 16.66 -60.74 56.83
CA GLN A 177 15.46 -60.06 57.29
C GLN A 177 15.61 -58.54 57.41
N GLN A 178 16.72 -58.05 57.99
CA GLN A 178 16.99 -56.62 58.14
C GLN A 178 17.32 -55.95 56.80
N LEU A 179 17.92 -56.71 55.87
CA LEU A 179 18.20 -56.23 54.52
C LEU A 179 16.89 -56.08 53.73
N ILE A 180 16.01 -57.09 53.81
CA ILE A 180 14.69 -57.07 53.18
C ILE A 180 13.86 -55.91 53.71
N GLU A 181 13.83 -55.69 55.03
CA GLU A 181 13.08 -54.58 55.65
C GLU A 181 13.53 -53.20 55.13
N LYS A 182 14.84 -52.99 54.98
CA LYS A 182 15.38 -51.74 54.40
C LYS A 182 15.07 -51.58 52.92
N ILE A 183 15.12 -52.67 52.14
CA ILE A 183 14.77 -52.63 50.71
C ILE A 183 13.28 -52.29 50.56
N THR A 184 12.42 -52.88 51.38
CA THR A 184 10.98 -52.57 51.40
C THR A 184 10.74 -51.10 51.72
N GLN A 185 11.37 -50.57 52.78
CA GLN A 185 11.22 -49.16 53.17
C GLN A 185 11.65 -48.20 52.05
N VAL A 186 12.80 -48.43 51.42
CA VAL A 186 13.29 -47.59 50.30
C VAL A 186 12.35 -47.66 49.09
N THR A 187 11.74 -48.83 48.87
CA THR A 187 10.79 -49.03 47.77
C THR A 187 9.49 -48.26 48.03
N GLU A 188 8.94 -48.33 49.25
CA GLU A 188 7.77 -47.56 49.66
C GLU A 188 8.03 -46.05 49.62
N ASP A 189 9.18 -45.61 50.12
CA ASP A 189 9.59 -44.20 50.08
C ASP A 189 9.70 -43.70 48.64
N ASN A 190 10.31 -44.48 47.74
CA ASN A 190 10.40 -44.14 46.32
C ASN A 190 9.02 -44.07 45.64
N ILE A 191 8.11 -45.01 45.93
CA ILE A 191 6.74 -44.97 45.42
C ILE A 191 6.01 -43.71 45.92
N SER A 192 6.12 -43.38 47.21
CA SER A 192 5.50 -42.19 47.78
C SER A 192 6.06 -40.89 47.17
N PHE A 193 7.37 -40.85 46.92
CA PHE A 193 8.03 -39.72 46.26
C PHE A 193 7.57 -39.56 44.81
N GLN A 194 7.47 -40.66 44.03
CA GLN A 194 6.96 -40.60 42.66
C GLN A 194 5.49 -40.16 42.61
N GLN A 195 4.65 -40.62 43.53
CA GLN A 195 3.26 -40.16 43.64
C GLN A 195 3.19 -38.65 43.97
N LYS A 196 4.02 -38.17 44.91
CA LYS A 196 4.08 -36.75 45.27
C LYS A 196 4.59 -35.89 44.11
N LYS A 197 5.58 -36.38 43.36
CA LYS A 197 6.08 -35.75 42.13
C LYS A 197 4.99 -35.69 41.05
N TRP A 198 4.23 -36.77 40.85
CA TRP A 198 3.12 -36.83 39.91
C TRP A 198 2.00 -35.83 40.28
N ALA A 199 1.65 -35.73 41.57
CA ALA A 199 0.66 -34.78 42.06
C ALA A 199 1.07 -33.31 41.79
N LEU A 200 2.32 -32.94 42.12
CA LEU A 200 2.85 -31.59 41.87
C LEU A 200 2.93 -31.26 40.37
N GLN A 201 3.26 -32.24 39.53
CA GLN A 201 3.28 -32.06 38.07
C GLN A 201 1.88 -31.84 37.50
N LYS A 202 0.85 -32.49 38.05
CA LYS A 202 -0.56 -32.26 37.69
C LYS A 202 -1.04 -30.86 38.12
N GLU A 203 -0.54 -30.34 39.24
CA GLU A 203 -0.89 -29.01 39.76
C GLU A 203 -0.20 -27.85 38.99
N THR A 204 0.80 -28.16 38.16
CA THR A 204 1.48 -27.19 37.26
C THR A 204 0.78 -27.05 35.90
N GLN A 205 -0.09 -28.00 35.52
CA GLN A 205 -0.92 -27.95 34.30
C GLN A 205 -1.89 -26.76 34.15
N PRO A 206 -2.52 -26.17 35.19
CA PRO A 206 -3.38 -24.98 35.04
C PRO A 206 -2.65 -23.73 34.51
N GLY A 207 -1.32 -23.73 34.43
CA GLY A 207 -0.55 -22.70 33.73
C GLY A 207 -0.62 -22.78 32.21
N PHE A 208 -0.73 -23.99 31.64
CA PHE A 208 -0.79 -24.19 30.18
C PHE A 208 -2.18 -23.82 29.61
N CYS A 209 -3.26 -24.13 30.32
CA CYS A 209 -4.63 -23.79 29.91
C CYS A 209 -4.88 -22.27 29.85
N ARG A 210 -4.33 -21.51 30.80
CA ARG A 210 -4.40 -20.03 30.79
C ARG A 210 -3.53 -19.40 29.71
N GLN A 211 -2.42 -20.04 29.34
CA GLN A 211 -1.56 -19.54 28.27
C GLN A 211 -2.24 -19.71 26.90
N GLU A 212 -2.94 -20.83 26.70
CA GLU A 212 -3.70 -21.11 25.47
C GLU A 212 -4.87 -20.12 25.27
N GLU A 213 -5.61 -19.79 26.33
CA GLU A 213 -6.70 -18.80 26.31
C GLU A 213 -6.20 -17.37 25.97
N VAL A 214 -5.03 -16.99 26.47
CA VAL A 214 -4.40 -15.71 26.14
C VAL A 214 -3.93 -15.70 24.69
N THR A 215 -3.36 -16.78 24.19
CA THR A 215 -2.94 -16.86 22.76
C THR A 215 -4.13 -16.81 21.81
N ASP A 216 -5.23 -17.49 22.13
CA ASP A 216 -6.47 -17.45 21.34
C ASP A 216 -7.11 -16.05 21.36
N SER A 217 -7.12 -15.38 22.52
CA SER A 217 -7.58 -13.99 22.64
C SER A 217 -6.75 -13.02 21.80
N ILE A 218 -5.42 -13.20 21.76
CA ILE A 218 -4.52 -12.38 20.93
C ILE A 218 -4.78 -12.63 19.45
N GLU A 219 -4.99 -13.88 19.04
CA GLU A 219 -5.25 -14.21 17.63
C GLU A 219 -6.59 -13.64 17.14
N LYS A 220 -7.64 -13.73 17.97
CA LYS A 220 -8.95 -13.10 17.71
C LYS A 220 -8.82 -11.60 17.55
N LEU A 221 -8.11 -10.94 18.47
CA LEU A 221 -7.87 -9.49 18.40
C LEU A 221 -7.13 -9.12 17.12
N LYS A 222 -6.11 -9.89 16.75
CA LYS A 222 -5.33 -9.67 15.53
C LYS A 222 -6.18 -9.78 14.27
N LYS A 223 -7.02 -10.81 14.14
CA LYS A 223 -7.91 -10.97 12.97
C LYS A 223 -8.89 -9.81 12.82
N ALA A 224 -9.44 -9.31 13.93
CA ALA A 224 -10.33 -8.14 13.91
C ALA A 224 -9.59 -6.85 13.49
N LEU A 225 -8.36 -6.68 13.95
CA LEU A 225 -7.50 -5.56 13.53
C LEU A 225 -7.08 -5.65 12.06
N ASP A 226 -6.82 -6.85 11.55
CA ASP A 226 -6.53 -7.07 10.13
C ASP A 226 -7.73 -6.66 9.26
N GLY A 227 -8.97 -6.87 9.72
CA GLY A 227 -10.19 -6.38 9.07
C GLY A 227 -10.27 -4.85 9.02
N CYS A 228 -10.01 -4.18 10.14
CA CYS A 228 -9.93 -2.72 10.21
C CYS A 228 -8.83 -2.17 9.27
N GLN A 229 -7.66 -2.81 9.26
CA GLN A 229 -6.54 -2.42 8.41
C GLN A 229 -6.81 -2.64 6.93
N ALA A 230 -7.48 -3.74 6.57
CA ALA A 230 -7.90 -4.02 5.21
C ALA A 230 -8.86 -2.93 4.71
N CYS A 231 -9.86 -2.53 5.52
CA CYS A 231 -10.76 -1.45 5.16
C CYS A 231 -9.97 -0.19 4.80
N MET A 232 -9.10 0.27 5.71
CA MET A 232 -8.31 1.50 5.50
C MET A 232 -7.40 1.45 4.26
N LYS A 233 -6.91 0.27 3.86
CA LYS A 233 -6.07 0.10 2.65
C LYS A 233 -6.87 0.12 1.35
N THR A 234 -8.11 -0.37 1.36
CA THR A 234 -8.96 -0.48 0.18
C THR A 234 -10.09 0.55 0.26
N SER A 235 -9.77 1.83 0.01
CA SER A 235 -10.73 2.94 -0.10
C SER A 235 -11.92 2.84 0.87
N CYS A 236 -11.65 2.91 2.17
CA CYS A 236 -12.67 2.87 3.23
C CYS A 236 -13.49 4.17 3.24
N CYS A 237 -14.82 4.08 3.40
CA CYS A 237 -15.62 5.21 3.88
C CYS A 237 -15.78 5.13 5.40
N SER A 238 -16.10 6.26 6.06
CA SER A 238 -16.30 6.34 7.51
C SER A 238 -17.29 5.28 8.01
N ASN A 239 -18.35 4.99 7.26
CA ASN A 239 -19.35 3.98 7.60
C ASN A 239 -18.78 2.55 7.65
N ASP A 240 -17.84 2.22 6.77
CA ASP A 240 -17.25 0.87 6.73
C ASP A 240 -16.22 0.70 7.85
N LEU A 241 -15.40 1.73 8.11
CA LEU A 241 -14.50 1.71 9.26
C LEU A 241 -15.30 1.64 10.57
N ARG A 242 -16.40 2.37 10.68
CA ARG A 242 -17.27 2.38 11.86
C ARG A 242 -17.87 0.99 12.16
N LYS A 243 -18.24 0.22 11.14
CA LYS A 243 -18.70 -1.17 11.31
C LYS A 243 -17.59 -2.07 11.86
N GLU A 244 -16.39 -1.98 11.31
CA GLU A 244 -15.23 -2.78 11.76
C GLU A 244 -14.79 -2.39 13.19
N VAL A 245 -14.80 -1.10 13.51
CA VAL A 245 -14.55 -0.61 14.88
C VAL A 245 -15.60 -1.09 15.87
N SER A 246 -16.88 -1.10 15.46
CA SER A 246 -17.96 -1.65 16.28
C SER A 246 -17.76 -3.15 16.53
N PHE A 247 -17.31 -3.90 15.53
CA PHE A 247 -16.99 -5.32 15.69
C PHE A 247 -15.84 -5.54 16.68
N LEU A 248 -14.76 -4.75 16.55
CA LEU A 248 -13.63 -4.79 17.48
C LEU A 248 -14.03 -4.44 18.92
N GLN A 249 -14.96 -3.50 19.11
CA GLN A 249 -15.45 -3.08 20.43
C GLN A 249 -16.21 -4.18 21.17
N HIS A 250 -16.96 -5.00 20.44
CA HIS A 250 -17.76 -6.08 21.01
C HIS A 250 -17.03 -7.43 21.06
N LEU A 251 -15.78 -7.48 20.59
CA LEU A 251 -14.96 -8.69 20.62
C LEU A 251 -14.64 -9.08 22.07
N GLN A 252 -14.97 -10.31 22.47
CA GLN A 252 -14.58 -10.84 23.76
C GLN A 252 -13.10 -11.23 23.76
N VAL A 253 -12.33 -10.60 24.64
CA VAL A 253 -10.91 -10.90 24.87
C VAL A 253 -10.65 -11.15 26.35
N SER A 254 -9.67 -11.99 26.66
CA SER A 254 -9.28 -12.25 28.05
C SER A 254 -8.78 -10.99 28.77
N PRO A 255 -8.89 -10.91 30.12
CA PRO A 255 -8.50 -9.74 30.89
C PRO A 255 -7.08 -9.20 30.60
N PRO A 256 -6.04 -10.04 30.40
CA PRO A 256 -4.69 -9.57 30.05
C PRO A 256 -4.60 -8.84 28.69
N VAL A 257 -5.54 -9.12 27.77
CA VAL A 257 -5.55 -8.58 26.40
C VAL A 257 -6.50 -7.38 26.25
N SER A 258 -7.40 -7.18 27.22
CA SER A 258 -8.37 -6.07 27.23
C SER A 258 -7.73 -4.67 27.14
N GLY A 259 -6.57 -4.48 27.76
CA GLY A 259 -5.82 -3.22 27.66
C GLY A 259 -5.35 -2.93 26.23
N LEU A 260 -4.94 -3.95 25.49
CA LEU A 260 -4.50 -3.81 24.10
C LEU A 260 -5.68 -3.52 23.17
N GLN A 261 -6.82 -4.18 23.40
CA GLN A 261 -8.07 -3.89 22.68
C GLN A 261 -8.47 -2.43 22.87
N LYS A 262 -8.42 -1.92 24.11
CA LYS A 262 -8.75 -0.52 24.41
C LYS A 262 -7.85 0.48 23.66
N VAL A 263 -6.53 0.31 23.74
CA VAL A 263 -5.59 1.19 23.04
C VAL A 263 -5.81 1.15 21.52
N SER A 264 -6.09 -0.03 20.97
CA SER A 264 -6.37 -0.18 19.55
C SER A 264 -7.66 0.53 19.14
N LEU A 265 -8.71 0.43 19.96
CA LEU A 265 -9.95 1.17 19.77
C LEU A 265 -9.73 2.68 19.85
N ASP A 266 -8.93 3.18 20.79
CA ASP A 266 -8.65 4.62 20.93
C ASP A 266 -7.98 5.18 19.66
N ILE A 267 -7.00 4.45 19.09
CA ILE A 267 -6.34 4.82 17.83
C ILE A 267 -7.31 4.79 16.65
N LEU A 268 -8.16 3.76 16.57
CA LEU A 268 -9.12 3.62 15.48
C LEU A 268 -10.25 4.65 15.56
N HIS A 269 -10.72 5.02 16.75
CA HIS A 269 -11.68 6.10 16.93
C HIS A 269 -11.10 7.45 16.49
N LEU A 270 -9.84 7.73 16.81
CA LEU A 270 -9.16 8.92 16.31
C LEU A 270 -9.07 8.90 14.77
N SER A 271 -8.68 7.77 14.20
CA SER A 271 -8.59 7.62 12.75
C SER A 271 -9.96 7.80 12.07
N LEU A 272 -11.01 7.28 12.70
CA LEU A 272 -12.39 7.43 12.25
C LEU A 272 -12.85 8.89 12.32
N SER A 273 -12.55 9.63 13.39
CA SER A 273 -12.95 11.04 13.50
C SER A 273 -12.29 11.90 12.43
N TRP A 274 -11.01 11.65 12.12
CA TRP A 274 -10.31 12.33 11.01
C TRP A 274 -10.95 12.01 9.65
N LEU A 275 -11.34 10.76 9.44
CA LEU A 275 -12.00 10.33 8.20
C LEU A 275 -13.38 10.99 8.05
N GLU A 276 -14.17 11.02 9.13
CA GLU A 276 -15.50 11.66 9.15
C GLU A 276 -15.43 13.16 8.89
N GLU A 277 -14.47 13.86 9.50
CA GLU A 277 -14.27 15.30 9.30
C GLU A 277 -13.82 15.60 7.86
N THR A 278 -12.92 14.78 7.31
CA THR A 278 -12.46 14.92 5.92
C THR A 278 -13.58 14.64 4.93
N GLU A 279 -14.42 13.62 5.16
CA GLU A 279 -15.60 13.34 4.34
C GLU A 279 -16.61 14.49 4.38
N HIS A 280 -16.85 15.10 5.55
CA HIS A 280 -17.72 16.27 5.69
C HIS A 280 -17.21 17.46 4.87
N LEU A 281 -15.92 17.80 5.00
CA LEU A 281 -15.32 18.90 4.25
C LEU A 281 -15.39 18.70 2.73
N LEU A 282 -15.19 17.46 2.27
CA LEU A 282 -15.28 17.13 0.85
C LEU A 282 -16.73 17.16 0.35
N GLN A 283 -17.68 16.75 1.20
CA GLN A 283 -19.11 16.90 0.92
C GLN A 283 -19.50 18.39 0.78
N ASP A 284 -18.97 19.27 1.62
CA ASP A 284 -19.20 20.73 1.55
C ASP A 284 -18.67 21.36 0.25
N VAL A 285 -17.61 20.79 -0.34
CA VAL A 285 -17.02 21.21 -1.63
C VAL A 285 -17.70 20.50 -2.83
N GLY A 286 -18.72 19.66 -2.57
CA GLY A 286 -19.54 19.01 -3.60
C GLY A 286 -18.98 17.67 -4.12
N ILE A 287 -17.99 17.09 -3.44
CA ILE A 287 -17.43 15.77 -3.79
C ILE A 287 -18.22 14.69 -3.05
N GLN A 288 -19.06 13.97 -3.80
CA GLN A 288 -19.87 12.87 -3.26
C GLN A 288 -19.04 11.58 -3.18
N PHE A 289 -18.91 11.02 -1.97
CA PHE A 289 -18.43 9.66 -1.80
C PHE A 289 -19.53 8.66 -2.13
N SER A 290 -19.17 7.56 -2.78
CA SER A 290 -20.07 6.43 -2.95
C SER A 290 -20.35 5.81 -1.59
N SER A 291 -21.38 6.32 -0.90
CA SER A 291 -21.93 5.60 0.23
C SER A 291 -22.43 4.26 -0.30
N SER A 292 -21.72 3.18 0.04
CA SER A 292 -22.16 1.82 -0.23
C SER A 292 -23.32 1.47 0.71
N ASN A 293 -24.42 2.21 0.57
CA ASN A 293 -25.70 1.91 1.19
C ASN A 293 -26.81 2.25 0.20
N LYS A 294 -26.86 1.50 -0.92
CA LYS A 294 -28.13 1.32 -1.64
C LYS A 294 -29.02 0.40 -0.81
N GLY A 295 -29.63 0.97 0.22
CA GLY A 295 -30.70 0.36 1.02
C GLY A 295 -32.02 1.06 0.72
N ASN A 296 -32.81 0.44 -0.17
CA ASN A 296 -34.25 0.57 -0.35
C ASN A 296 -34.97 1.80 0.24
N GLN A 297 -35.32 2.78 -0.61
CA GLN A 297 -36.57 3.52 -0.42
C GLN A 297 -37.69 2.79 -1.20
N PRO A 298 -38.80 2.40 -0.56
CA PRO A 298 -40.03 2.11 -1.27
C PRO A 298 -40.66 3.43 -1.69
N SER A 299 -40.79 3.62 -3.00
CA SER A 299 -41.61 4.66 -3.61
C SER A 299 -43.05 4.56 -3.08
N SER A 300 -43.54 5.62 -2.42
CA SER A 300 -44.96 5.81 -2.13
C SER A 300 -45.79 5.89 -3.41
N PRO A 301 -47.02 5.34 -3.45
CA PRO A 301 -48.06 5.83 -4.33
C PRO A 301 -48.82 6.95 -3.59
N VAL A 302 -48.75 8.18 -4.07
CA VAL A 302 -49.73 9.20 -3.70
C VAL A 302 -50.82 9.19 -4.77
N VAL A 303 -51.96 8.67 -4.34
CA VAL A 303 -53.28 8.90 -4.91
C VAL A 303 -53.75 10.29 -4.48
N ALA A 304 -54.13 11.11 -5.45
CA ALA A 304 -55.16 12.18 -5.46
C ALA A 304 -54.72 13.31 -6.40
#